data_AF-A0A661RAE3-F1
#
_entry.id   AF-A0A661RAE3-F1
#
_cell.length_a   1.000
_cell.length_b   1.000
_cell.length_c   1.000
_cell.angle_alpha   90.00
_cell.angle_beta   90.00
_cell.angle_gamma   90.00
#
_symmetry.space_group_name_H-M   'P 1'
#
loop_
_entity.id
_entity.type
_entity.pdbx_description
1 polymer ?
#
loop_
_entity_poly.entity_id
_entity_poly.type
_entity_poly.pdbx_seq_one_letter_code
_entity_poly.pdbx_strand_id
1 'polypeptide(L)'
;LTELSEVLREEVLQDAAENMKFFRKQLEKTSDSLLKEKIYSLLAKEIEKETFARAQKYYNFVVLDPPFIPDPDKNVKPKRVLICILSVVVAFFIAVFLAFLKEYIHQLKIEDPEHYQALLQGLKFSSRKNAG
;
A
#
# COMPACT_ATOMS: atom_id res chain seq x y z
N LEU A 1 -4.30 13.29 -15.44
CA LEU A 1 -4.82 12.05 -16.08
C LEU A 1 -5.09 12.28 -17.56
N THR A 2 -5.83 13.32 -17.93
CA THR A 2 -6.13 13.71 -19.33
C THR A 2 -4.88 14.06 -20.12
N GLU A 3 -3.99 14.90 -19.58
CA GLU A 3 -2.76 15.33 -20.27
C GLU A 3 -1.84 14.17 -20.66
N LEU A 4 -1.62 13.20 -19.76
CA LEU A 4 -0.79 12.02 -20.05
C LEU A 4 -1.42 11.14 -21.13
N SER A 5 -2.75 10.99 -21.13
CA SER A 5 -3.46 10.22 -22.14
C SER A 5 -3.41 10.87 -23.53
N GLU A 6 -3.38 12.20 -23.58
CA GLU A 6 -3.28 12.96 -24.82
C GLU A 6 -1.88 12.86 -25.42
N VAL A 7 -0.83 12.98 -24.59
CA VAL A 7 0.57 12.84 -25.05
C VAL A 7 0.82 11.43 -25.61
N LEU A 8 0.41 10.39 -24.88
CA LEU A 8 0.57 9.00 -25.35
C LEU A 8 -0.25 8.70 -26.62
N ARG A 9 -1.43 9.33 -26.75
CA ARG A 9 -2.24 9.20 -27.97
C ARG A 9 -1.54 9.87 -29.15
N GLU A 10 -1.02 11.08 -28.97
CA GLU A 10 -0.34 11.83 -30.02
C GLU A 10 0.89 11.09 -30.53
N GLU A 11 1.72 10.55 -29.64
CA GLU A 11 2.89 9.75 -30.00
C GLU A 11 2.50 8.53 -30.86
N VAL A 12 1.46 7.79 -30.44
CA VAL A 12 0.95 6.64 -31.19
C VAL A 12 0.40 7.02 -32.56
N LEU A 13 -0.29 8.15 -32.67
CA LEU A 13 -0.82 8.64 -33.93
C LEU A 13 0.31 9.09 -34.88
N GLN A 14 1.36 9.71 -34.33
CA GLN A 14 2.54 10.09 -35.09
C GLN A 14 3.28 8.86 -35.62
N ASP A 15 3.55 7.88 -34.76
CA ASP A 15 4.19 6.61 -35.15
C ASP A 15 3.41 5.88 -36.24
N ALA A 16 2.08 5.77 -36.08
CA ALA A 16 1.22 5.12 -37.07
C ALA A 16 1.27 5.87 -38.42
N ALA A 17 1.22 7.21 -38.41
CA ALA A 17 1.29 8.02 -39.61
C ALA A 17 2.64 7.87 -40.35
N GLU A 18 3.76 7.82 -39.61
CA GLU A 18 5.08 7.60 -40.19
C GLU A 18 5.21 6.20 -40.81
N ASN A 19 4.75 5.17 -40.11
CA ASN A 19 4.76 3.80 -40.60
C ASN A 19 3.89 3.63 -41.86
N MET A 20 2.68 4.21 -41.86
CA MET A 20 1.80 4.21 -43.02
C MET A 20 2.45 4.88 -44.24
N LYS A 21 3.13 6.02 -44.03
CA LYS A 21 3.88 6.71 -45.09
C LYS A 21 5.02 5.84 -45.63
N PHE A 22 5.73 5.14 -44.75
CA PHE A 22 6.78 4.20 -45.14
C PHE A 22 6.23 3.04 -45.97
N PHE A 23 5.16 2.38 -45.53
CA PHE A 23 4.55 1.27 -46.25
C PHE A 23 3.97 1.68 -47.61
N ARG A 24 3.36 2.86 -47.71
CA ARG A 24 2.88 3.40 -49.00
C ARG A 24 4.04 3.61 -49.99
N LYS A 25 5.17 4.15 -49.53
CA LYS A 25 6.39 4.27 -50.37
C LYS A 25 6.94 2.92 -50.80
N GLN A 26 6.88 1.90 -49.94
CA GLN A 26 7.33 0.55 -50.30
C GLN A 26 6.40 -0.14 -51.29
N LEU A 27 5.09 0.13 -51.24
CA LEU A 27 4.12 -0.34 -52.23
C LEU A 27 4.40 0.22 -53.64
N GLU A 28 4.83 1.47 -53.73
CA GLU A 28 5.22 2.10 -55.02
C GLU A 28 6.51 1.51 -55.59
N LYS A 29 7.45 1.11 -54.74
CA LYS A 29 8.75 0.54 -55.15
C LYS A 29 8.70 -0.97 -55.42
N THR A 30 7.75 -1.67 -54.84
CA THR A 30 7.62 -3.12 -54.94
C THR A 30 6.80 -3.49 -56.17
N SER A 31 7.28 -4.44 -56.97
CA SER A 31 6.54 -4.98 -58.12
C SER A 31 5.97 -6.38 -57.87
N ASP A 32 6.51 -7.10 -56.88
CA ASP A 32 6.07 -8.44 -56.48
C ASP A 32 4.68 -8.40 -55.80
N SER A 33 3.74 -9.21 -56.30
CA SER A 33 2.36 -9.26 -55.82
C SER A 33 2.23 -9.80 -54.39
N LEU A 34 3.03 -10.80 -54.03
CA LEU A 34 3.02 -11.41 -52.70
C LEU A 34 3.57 -10.43 -51.66
N LEU A 35 4.63 -9.69 -52.02
CA LEU A 35 5.20 -8.69 -51.12
C LEU A 35 4.25 -7.49 -50.97
N LYS A 36 3.54 -7.07 -52.03
CA LYS A 36 2.47 -6.06 -51.93
C LYS A 36 1.38 -6.49 -50.96
N GLU A 37 0.89 -7.73 -51.05
CA GLU A 37 -0.14 -8.26 -50.14
C GLU A 37 0.31 -8.16 -48.68
N LYS A 38 1.55 -8.56 -48.38
CA LYS A 38 2.10 -8.46 -47.03
C LYS A 38 2.19 -7.01 -46.55
N ILE A 39 2.62 -6.08 -47.41
CA ILE A 39 2.68 -4.66 -47.06
C ILE A 39 1.27 -4.08 -46.85
N TYR A 40 0.27 -4.49 -47.65
CA TYR A 40 -1.13 -4.09 -47.43
C TYR A 40 -1.65 -4.58 -46.08
N SER A 41 -1.32 -5.81 -45.67
CA SER A 41 -1.69 -6.33 -44.34
C SER A 41 -1.08 -5.51 -43.21
N LEU A 42 0.20 -5.11 -43.34
CA LEU A 42 0.85 -4.22 -42.37
C LEU A 42 0.21 -2.82 -42.35
N LEU A 43 -0.11 -2.27 -43.53
CA LEU A 43 -0.78 -0.98 -43.64
C LEU A 43 -2.18 -1.02 -42.99
N ALA A 44 -2.94 -2.09 -43.20
CA ALA A 44 -4.24 -2.28 -42.58
C ALA A 44 -4.15 -2.31 -41.05
N LYS A 45 -3.11 -2.95 -40.50
CA LYS A 45 -2.85 -2.99 -39.06
C LYS A 45 -2.54 -1.61 -38.47
N GLU A 46 -1.75 -0.77 -39.17
CA GLU A 46 -1.49 0.61 -38.72
C GLU A 46 -2.75 1.49 -38.80
N ILE A 47 -3.56 1.34 -39.85
CA ILE A 47 -4.85 2.05 -39.98
C ILE A 47 -5.81 1.66 -38.84
N GLU A 48 -5.88 0.37 -38.52
CA GLU A 48 -6.67 -0.14 -37.41
C GLU A 48 -6.20 0.48 -36.07
N LYS A 49 -4.89 0.48 -35.82
CA LYS A 49 -4.27 1.09 -34.63
C LYS A 49 -4.58 2.59 -34.53
N GLU A 50 -4.41 3.35 -35.62
CA GLU A 50 -4.75 4.78 -35.69
C GLU A 50 -6.23 5.01 -35.41
N THR A 51 -7.10 4.21 -36.02
CA THR A 51 -8.56 4.31 -35.87
C THR A 51 -8.98 4.05 -34.43
N PHE A 52 -8.46 3.01 -33.79
CA PHE A 52 -8.72 2.76 -32.36
C PHE A 52 -8.18 3.87 -31.46
N ALA A 53 -7.00 4.43 -31.77
CA ALA A 53 -6.43 5.54 -31.02
C ALA A 53 -7.29 6.82 -31.08
N ARG A 54 -7.91 7.10 -32.23
CA ARG A 54 -8.83 8.23 -32.43
C ARG A 54 -10.24 7.97 -31.86
N ALA A 55 -10.76 6.76 -32.01
CA ALA A 55 -12.13 6.41 -31.61
C ALA A 55 -12.30 6.30 -30.08
N GLN A 56 -11.25 5.89 -29.36
CA GLN A 56 -11.32 5.78 -27.90
C GLN A 56 -11.19 7.15 -27.23
N LYS A 57 -12.21 7.58 -26.46
CA LYS A 57 -12.16 8.80 -25.63
C LYS A 57 -11.02 8.78 -24.61
N TYR A 58 -10.63 7.59 -24.14
CA TYR A 58 -9.47 7.35 -23.28
C TYR A 58 -8.59 6.26 -23.90
N TYR A 59 -7.56 6.64 -24.64
CA TYR A 59 -6.59 5.70 -25.21
C TYR A 59 -5.86 4.99 -24.06
N ASN A 60 -5.81 3.66 -24.08
CA ASN A 60 -5.18 2.82 -23.05
C ASN A 60 -5.82 2.84 -21.65
N PHE A 61 -7.04 3.38 -21.49
CA PHE A 61 -7.83 3.22 -20.27
C PHE A 61 -9.09 2.41 -20.58
N VAL A 62 -8.89 1.12 -20.78
CA VAL A 62 -9.92 0.18 -20.36
C VAL A 62 -9.95 0.30 -18.84
N VAL A 63 -11.12 0.56 -18.26
CA VAL A 63 -11.33 0.38 -16.82
C VAL A 63 -11.04 -1.09 -16.54
N LEU A 64 -9.78 -1.41 -16.18
CA LEU A 64 -9.30 -2.79 -16.02
C LEU A 64 -10.08 -3.51 -14.91
N ASP A 65 -10.62 -2.75 -13.95
CA ASP A 65 -11.53 -3.28 -12.96
C ASP A 65 -12.67 -2.27 -12.71
N PRO A 66 -13.96 -2.65 -12.89
CA PRO A 66 -15.03 -1.97 -12.16
C PRO A 66 -14.64 -1.97 -10.66
N PRO A 67 -15.01 -0.95 -9.86
CA PRO A 67 -14.54 -0.80 -8.50
C PRO A 67 -14.71 -2.12 -7.72
N PHE A 68 -13.59 -2.85 -7.57
CA PHE A 68 -13.56 -4.07 -6.81
C PHE A 68 -13.67 -3.64 -5.37
N ILE A 69 -14.81 -3.93 -4.75
CA ILE A 69 -14.95 -3.87 -3.29
C ILE A 69 -13.85 -4.83 -2.80
N PRO A 70 -12.78 -4.34 -2.16
CA PRO A 70 -11.77 -5.23 -1.61
C PRO A 70 -12.53 -6.20 -0.73
N ASP A 71 -12.37 -7.51 -0.95
CA ASP A 71 -13.02 -8.53 -0.14
C ASP A 71 -13.01 -8.05 1.32
N PRO A 72 -14.16 -7.91 1.99
CA PRO A 72 -14.18 -7.52 3.39
C PRO A 72 -13.34 -8.47 4.25
N ASP A 73 -12.95 -9.63 3.72
CA ASP A 73 -12.06 -10.60 4.38
C ASP A 73 -10.57 -10.26 4.28
N LYS A 74 -10.15 -9.40 3.33
CA LYS A 74 -8.79 -8.84 3.27
C LYS A 74 -8.69 -7.52 4.03
N ASN A 75 -9.38 -7.43 5.16
CA ASN A 75 -9.16 -6.36 6.12
C ASN A 75 -7.73 -6.47 6.67
N VAL A 76 -6.80 -5.74 6.05
CA VAL A 76 -5.50 -5.33 6.61
C VAL A 76 -5.74 -4.27 7.70
N LYS A 77 -6.74 -4.50 8.55
CA LYS A 77 -7.07 -3.65 9.70
C LYS A 77 -6.38 -4.24 10.92
N PRO A 78 -5.93 -3.40 11.87
CA PRO A 78 -5.26 -3.89 13.07
C PRO A 78 -6.12 -4.97 13.71
N LYS A 79 -5.52 -6.08 14.15
CA LYS A 79 -6.21 -7.16 14.87
C LYS A 79 -6.65 -6.62 16.25
N ARG A 80 -7.70 -5.80 16.27
CA ARG A 80 -8.19 -5.07 17.47
C ARG A 80 -8.43 -6.03 18.63
N VAL A 81 -8.97 -7.21 18.31
CA VAL A 81 -9.19 -8.30 19.27
C VAL A 81 -7.88 -8.74 19.94
N LEU A 82 -6.80 -8.88 19.19
CA LEU A 82 -5.50 -9.30 19.72
C LEU A 82 -4.90 -8.25 20.66
N ILE A 83 -5.00 -6.96 20.31
CA ILE A 83 -4.52 -5.86 21.14
C ILE A 83 -5.33 -5.78 22.44
N CYS A 84 -6.66 -5.89 22.36
CA CYS A 84 -7.53 -5.88 23.54
C CYS A 84 -7.23 -7.04 24.48
N ILE A 85 -7.14 -8.27 23.97
CA ILE A 85 -6.82 -9.45 24.79
C ILE A 85 -5.47 -9.26 25.48
N LEU A 86 -4.44 -8.83 24.75
CA LEU A 86 -3.11 -8.61 25.32
C LEU A 86 -3.13 -7.56 26.43
N SER A 87 -3.82 -6.43 26.22
CA SER A 87 -3.93 -5.37 27.24
C SER A 87 -4.63 -5.83 28.51
N VAL A 88 -5.70 -6.63 28.39
CA VAL A 88 -6.46 -7.14 29.53
C VAL A 88 -5.62 -8.12 30.34
N VAL A 89 -4.90 -9.03 29.67
CA VAL A 89 -4.04 -10.00 30.33
C VAL A 89 -2.92 -9.29 31.10
N VAL A 90 -2.24 -8.32 30.48
CA VAL A 90 -1.17 -7.55 31.15
C VAL A 90 -1.72 -6.76 32.34
N ALA A 91 -2.86 -6.08 32.18
CA ALA A 91 -3.48 -5.31 33.25
C ALA A 91 -3.90 -6.21 34.43
N PHE A 92 -4.39 -7.43 34.15
CA PHE A 92 -4.76 -8.39 35.18
C PHE A 92 -3.55 -8.81 36.03
N PHE A 93 -2.41 -9.14 35.40
CA PHE A 93 -1.20 -9.50 36.14
C PHE A 93 -0.67 -8.34 36.98
N ILE A 94 -0.70 -7.11 36.46
CA ILE A 94 -0.31 -5.91 37.21
C ILE A 94 -1.24 -5.68 38.40
N ALA A 95 -2.55 -5.84 38.23
CA ALA A 95 -3.53 -5.66 39.30
C ALA A 95 -3.32 -6.67 40.45
N VAL A 96 -3.07 -7.94 40.12
CA VAL A 96 -2.76 -8.98 41.11
C VAL A 96 -1.46 -8.65 41.85
N PHE A 97 -0.41 -8.26 41.13
CA PHE A 97 0.86 -7.86 41.74
C PHE A 97 0.71 -6.67 42.70
N LEU A 98 -0.05 -5.65 42.29
CA LEU A 98 -0.34 -4.48 43.15
C LEU A 98 -1.20 -4.83 44.37
N ALA A 99 -2.15 -5.76 44.24
CA ALA A 99 -2.95 -6.23 45.36
C ALA A 99 -2.07 -6.92 46.41
N PHE A 100 -1.17 -7.82 45.99
CA PHE A 100 -0.22 -8.45 46.88
C PHE A 100 0.77 -7.47 47.50
N LEU A 101 1.30 -6.51 46.73
CA LEU A 101 2.18 -5.49 47.26
C LEU A 101 1.48 -4.61 48.30
N LYS A 102 0.22 -4.23 48.04
CA LYS A 102 -0.58 -3.45 48.98
C LYS A 102 -0.84 -4.23 50.27
N GLU A 103 -1.22 -5.50 50.16
CA GLU A 103 -1.44 -6.36 51.31
C GLU A 103 -0.15 -6.57 52.11
N TYR A 104 0.98 -6.79 51.43
CA TYR A 104 2.29 -6.92 52.06
C TYR A 104 2.71 -5.65 52.82
N ILE A 105 2.53 -4.46 52.22
CA ILE A 105 2.79 -3.18 52.91
C ILE A 105 1.84 -2.98 54.09
N HIS A 106 0.57 -3.39 53.95
CA HIS A 106 -0.42 -3.28 55.00
C HIS A 106 -0.09 -4.20 56.18
N GLN A 107 0.29 -5.46 55.93
CA GLN A 107 0.75 -6.39 56.96
C GLN A 107 2.02 -5.90 57.66
N LEU A 108 3.01 -5.42 56.91
CA LEU A 108 4.23 -4.84 57.49
C LEU A 108 3.97 -3.64 58.40
N LYS A 109 2.94 -2.83 58.10
CA LYS A 109 2.55 -1.70 58.95
C LYS A 109 1.93 -2.16 60.28
N ILE A 110 1.33 -3.35 60.34
CA ILE A 110 0.62 -3.87 61.51
C ILE A 110 1.52 -4.77 62.37
N GLU A 111 2.38 -5.58 61.74
CA GLU A 111 3.15 -6.63 62.43
C GLU A 111 4.53 -6.14 62.93
N ASP A 112 5.23 -5.25 62.21
CA ASP A 112 6.56 -4.75 62.59
C ASP A 112 6.82 -3.28 62.14
N PRO A 113 6.52 -2.26 62.98
CA PRO A 113 6.66 -0.86 62.60
C PRO A 113 8.12 -0.42 62.33
N GLU A 114 9.11 -1.12 62.87
CA GLU A 114 10.53 -0.82 62.63
C GLU A 114 11.00 -1.21 61.22
N HIS A 115 10.55 -2.37 60.71
CA HIS A 115 10.88 -2.82 59.35
C HIS A 115 10.21 -1.92 58.30
N TYR A 116 9.00 -1.44 58.58
CA TYR A 116 8.32 -0.45 57.74
C TYR A 116 9.10 0.88 57.66
N GLN A 117 9.65 1.36 58.79
CA GLN A 117 10.49 2.56 58.79
C GLN A 117 11.80 2.38 58.03
N ALA A 118 12.45 1.21 58.16
CA ALA A 118 13.66 0.87 57.40
C ALA A 118 13.40 0.83 55.87
N LEU A 119 12.26 0.28 55.44
CA LEU A 119 11.83 0.28 54.03
C LEU A 119 11.60 1.70 53.50
N LEU A 120 10.94 2.57 54.26
CA LEU A 120 10.73 3.98 53.86
C LEU A 120 12.05 4.76 53.79
N GLN A 121 13.01 4.48 54.68
CA GLN A 121 14.34 5.09 54.61
C GLN A 121 15.12 4.64 53.36
N GLY A 122 15.08 3.35 53.02
CA GLY A 122 15.70 2.81 51.80
C GLY A 122 15.09 3.40 50.51
N LEU A 123 13.77 3.55 50.46
CA LEU A 123 13.06 4.21 49.35
C LEU A 123 13.39 5.71 49.25
N LYS A 124 13.50 6.42 50.38
CA LYS A 124 13.91 7.84 50.41
C LYS A 124 15.35 8.05 49.93
N PHE A 125 16.26 7.12 50.21
CA PHE A 125 17.66 7.23 49.78
C PHE A 125 17.81 7.04 48.26
N SER A 126 17.02 6.15 47.66
CA SER A 126 17.00 5.95 46.20
C SER A 126 16.43 7.17 45.44
N SER A 127 15.57 7.97 46.05
CA SER A 127 15.01 9.18 45.41
C SER A 127 15.98 10.36 45.36
N ARG A 128 17.08 10.35 46.12
CA ARG A 128 18.06 11.47 46.16
C ARG A 128 19.27 11.26 45.25
N LYS A 129 19.56 10.02 44.84
CA LYS A 129 20.74 9.70 44.01
C LYS A 129 20.54 9.96 42.50
N ASN A 130 19.31 10.21 42.06
CA ASN A 130 18.95 10.49 40.66
C ASN A 130 18.77 12.00 40.36
N ALA A 131 19.30 12.89 41.22
CA ALA A 131 19.20 14.34 41.08
C ALA A 131 20.56 15.05 41.19
N GLY A 132 21.60 14.48 40.56
CA GLY A 132 22.93 15.07 40.41
C GLY A 132 23.55 14.66 39.09
#